data_AF-A0A518H4D4-F1
#
_entry.id   AF-A0A518H4D4-F1
#
_cell.length_a   1.000
_cell.length_b   1.000
_cell.length_c   1.000
_cell.angle_alpha   90.00
_cell.angle_beta   90.00
_cell.angle_gamma   90.00
#
_symmetry.space_group_name_H-M   'P 1'
#
loop_
_entity.id
_entity.type
_entity.pdbx_description
1 polymer ?
#
loop_
_entity_poly.entity_id
_entity_poly.type
_entity_poly.pdbx_seq_one_letter_code
_entity_poly.pdbx_strand_id
1 'polypeptide(L)'
;MSIAKHHAEWLSLIEVSGPFLSLPVLVRHFPQGLDPHDPEHAKALRQRHEEWDEDQNGPRPDPAIHRQWIDWVLRNTLDLGEVLAEGQDIPQTLKADLPEHGETLRPDKVVLEPGGGRARVLIQT
;
A
#
# COMPACT_ATOMS: atom_id res chain seq x y z
N MET A 1 -15.68 -6.11 -22.77
CA MET A 1 -14.21 -6.21 -22.77
C MET A 1 -13.86 -7.68 -22.63
N SER A 2 -12.88 -8.24 -23.36
CA SER A 2 -12.53 -9.67 -23.22
C SER A 2 -11.72 -9.92 -21.94
N ILE A 3 -11.91 -11.07 -21.30
CA ILE A 3 -11.16 -11.48 -20.08
C ILE A 3 -9.65 -11.51 -20.35
N ALA A 4 -9.23 -11.94 -21.54
CA ALA A 4 -7.83 -11.89 -21.95
C ALA A 4 -7.30 -10.45 -22.07
N LYS A 5 -8.13 -9.50 -22.49
CA LYS A 5 -7.75 -8.07 -22.56
C LYS A 5 -7.61 -7.49 -21.15
N HIS A 6 -8.54 -7.83 -20.24
CA HIS A 6 -8.48 -7.42 -18.84
C HIS A 6 -7.22 -7.97 -18.13
N HIS A 7 -6.90 -9.26 -18.32
CA HIS A 7 -5.67 -9.85 -17.79
C HIS A 7 -4.40 -9.20 -18.35
N ALA A 8 -4.39 -8.86 -19.64
CA ALA A 8 -3.24 -8.17 -20.26
C ALA A 8 -3.04 -6.75 -19.70
N GLU A 9 -4.14 -6.03 -19.46
CA GLU A 9 -4.12 -4.72 -18.79
C GLU A 9 -3.60 -4.85 -17.36
N TRP A 10 -4.13 -5.77 -16.57
CA TRP A 10 -3.66 -6.03 -15.21
C TRP A 10 -2.16 -6.38 -15.15
N LEU A 11 -1.69 -7.26 -16.05
CA LEU A 11 -0.26 -7.59 -16.16
C LEU A 11 0.62 -6.38 -16.49
N SER A 12 0.09 -5.39 -17.24
CA SER A 12 0.84 -4.17 -17.57
C SER A 12 1.00 -3.21 -16.40
N LEU A 13 0.18 -3.35 -15.35
CA LEU A 13 0.24 -2.51 -14.14
C LEU A 13 1.25 -3.00 -13.10
N ILE A 14 1.82 -4.18 -13.29
CA ILE A 14 2.75 -4.80 -12.34
C ILE A 14 4.06 -5.15 -13.02
N GLU A 15 5.16 -5.08 -12.28
CA GLU A 15 6.45 -5.51 -12.79
C GLU A 15 6.53 -7.04 -12.71
N VAL A 16 6.20 -7.71 -13.82
CA VAL A 16 6.22 -9.17 -13.91
C VAL A 16 7.67 -9.66 -14.03
N SER A 17 8.25 -10.06 -12.89
CA SER A 17 9.56 -10.73 -12.86
C SER A 17 9.38 -12.26 -12.84
N GLY A 18 9.80 -12.95 -13.91
CA GLY A 18 9.88 -14.41 -13.98
C GLY A 18 8.69 -15.12 -14.68
N PRO A 19 8.75 -16.46 -14.81
CA PRO A 19 7.87 -17.24 -15.71
C PRO A 19 6.48 -17.58 -15.15
N PHE A 20 6.15 -17.15 -13.92
CA PHE A 20 5.00 -17.69 -13.19
C PHE A 20 3.69 -16.95 -13.44
N LEU A 21 3.75 -15.69 -13.88
CA LEU A 21 2.58 -14.83 -14.05
C LEU A 21 2.47 -14.40 -15.52
N SER A 22 1.80 -15.22 -16.33
CA SER A 22 1.63 -14.98 -17.76
C SER A 22 0.15 -15.03 -18.17
N LEU A 23 -0.18 -14.42 -19.30
CA LEU A 23 -1.55 -14.37 -19.81
C LEU A 23 -2.20 -15.78 -19.95
N PRO A 24 -1.53 -16.83 -20.48
CA PRO A 24 -2.09 -18.17 -20.54
C PRO A 24 -2.39 -18.77 -19.16
N VAL A 25 -1.54 -18.49 -18.17
CA VAL A 25 -1.74 -18.94 -16.77
C VAL A 25 -2.96 -18.24 -16.18
N LEU A 26 -3.09 -16.92 -16.36
CA LEU A 26 -4.24 -16.16 -15.88
C LEU A 26 -5.55 -16.61 -16.52
N VAL A 27 -5.60 -16.82 -17.84
CA VAL A 27 -6.81 -17.30 -18.50
C VAL A 27 -7.20 -18.70 -18.04
N ARG A 28 -6.21 -19.58 -17.77
CA ARG A 28 -6.46 -20.94 -17.29
C ARG A 28 -7.00 -20.97 -15.86
N HIS A 29 -6.42 -20.17 -14.96
CA HIS A 29 -6.73 -20.20 -13.52
C HIS A 29 -7.81 -19.20 -13.10
N PHE A 30 -8.02 -18.14 -13.88
CA PHE A 30 -9.06 -17.12 -13.71
C PHE A 30 -9.89 -16.98 -15.00
N PRO A 31 -10.60 -18.05 -15.43
CA PRO A 31 -11.32 -18.04 -16.70
C PRO A 31 -12.52 -17.09 -16.70
N GLN A 32 -13.02 -16.69 -15.54
CA GLN A 32 -14.05 -15.66 -15.34
C GLN A 32 -13.48 -14.24 -15.12
N GLY A 33 -12.16 -14.08 -15.06
CA GLY A 33 -11.50 -12.84 -14.67
C GLY A 33 -11.14 -12.79 -13.18
N LEU A 34 -10.51 -11.68 -12.77
CA LEU A 34 -10.24 -11.38 -11.37
C LEU A 34 -11.50 -10.81 -10.72
N ASP A 35 -11.59 -10.91 -9.40
CA ASP A 35 -12.68 -10.31 -8.65
C ASP A 35 -12.70 -8.79 -8.88
N PRO A 36 -13.87 -8.22 -9.22
CA PRO A 36 -13.97 -6.78 -9.42
C PRO A 36 -13.76 -6.06 -8.09
N HIS A 37 -13.14 -4.88 -8.17
CA HIS A 37 -13.09 -3.97 -7.02
C HIS A 37 -14.49 -3.52 -6.62
N ASP A 38 -14.74 -3.33 -5.33
CA ASP A 38 -15.93 -2.66 -4.84
C ASP A 38 -15.99 -1.24 -5.42
N PRO A 39 -17.03 -0.90 -6.22
CA PRO A 39 -17.11 0.39 -6.90
C PRO A 39 -17.24 1.56 -5.92
N GLU A 40 -17.88 1.38 -4.77
CA GLU A 40 -18.00 2.43 -3.76
C GLU A 40 -16.65 2.69 -3.07
N HIS A 41 -15.93 1.61 -2.73
CA HIS A 41 -14.57 1.73 -2.22
C HIS A 41 -13.62 2.40 -3.23
N ALA A 42 -13.66 1.96 -4.49
CA ALA A 42 -12.82 2.53 -5.55
C ALA A 42 -13.14 4.01 -5.82
N LYS A 43 -14.38 4.45 -5.60
CA LYS A 43 -14.76 5.86 -5.66
C LYS A 43 -14.21 6.64 -4.46
N ALA A 44 -14.34 6.11 -3.25
CA ALA A 44 -13.81 6.73 -2.04
C ALA A 44 -12.27 6.88 -2.09
N LEU A 45 -11.55 5.84 -2.54
CA LEU A 45 -10.10 5.87 -2.72
C LEU A 45 -9.68 6.97 -3.70
N ARG A 46 -10.37 7.10 -4.84
CA ARG A 46 -10.09 8.16 -5.83
C ARG A 46 -10.32 9.55 -5.26
N GLN A 47 -11.42 9.77 -4.55
CA GLN A 47 -11.68 11.06 -3.92
C GLN A 47 -10.58 11.43 -2.91
N ARG A 48 -10.18 10.50 -2.03
CA ARG A 48 -9.10 10.76 -1.05
C ARG A 48 -7.76 10.99 -1.72
N HIS A 49 -7.50 10.30 -2.84
CA HIS A 49 -6.31 10.53 -3.65
C HIS A 49 -6.32 11.92 -4.28
N GLU A 50 -7.45 12.36 -4.85
CA GLU A 50 -7.60 13.70 -5.43
C GLU A 50 -7.37 14.79 -4.37
N GLU A 51 -7.97 14.65 -3.18
CA GLU A 51 -7.73 15.57 -2.05
C GLU A 51 -6.25 15.65 -1.65
N TRP A 52 -5.56 14.51 -1.62
CA TRP A 52 -4.13 14.46 -1.33
C TRP A 52 -3.29 15.06 -2.46
N ASP A 53 -3.57 14.72 -3.72
CA ASP A 53 -2.83 15.21 -4.89
C ASP A 53 -2.97 16.74 -5.03
N GLU A 54 -4.16 17.29 -4.82
CA GLU A 54 -4.38 18.74 -4.80
C GLU A 54 -3.55 19.45 -3.72
N ASP A 55 -3.47 18.89 -2.51
CA ASP A 55 -2.62 19.43 -1.44
C ASP A 55 -1.13 19.36 -1.79
N GLN A 56 -0.67 18.21 -2.32
CA GLN A 56 0.74 18.02 -2.69
C GLN A 56 1.19 18.94 -3.83
N ASN A 57 0.29 19.26 -4.76
CA ASN A 57 0.55 20.21 -5.84
C ASN A 57 0.29 21.68 -5.44
N GLY A 58 -0.14 21.92 -4.19
CA GLY A 58 -0.36 23.24 -3.63
C GLY A 58 0.94 23.99 -3.31
N PRO A 59 0.86 25.32 -3.03
CA PRO A 59 2.03 26.14 -2.74
C PRO A 59 2.71 25.81 -1.40
N ARG A 60 1.97 25.16 -0.48
CA ARG A 60 2.47 24.73 0.83
C ARG A 60 1.70 23.48 1.28
N PRO A 61 2.12 22.28 0.86
CA PRO A 61 1.48 21.03 1.25
C PRO A 61 1.44 20.84 2.77
N ASP A 62 0.36 20.27 3.30
CA ASP A 62 0.26 19.94 4.71
C ASP A 62 0.72 18.48 4.96
N PRO A 63 1.82 18.26 5.72
CA PRO A 63 2.25 16.91 6.10
C PRO A 63 1.17 16.09 6.81
N ALA A 64 0.20 16.73 7.47
CA ALA A 64 -0.92 16.04 8.09
C ALA A 64 -1.87 15.42 7.05
N ILE A 65 -2.05 16.03 5.88
CA ILE A 65 -2.86 15.47 4.79
C ILE A 65 -2.16 14.24 4.20
N HIS A 66 -0.84 14.32 4.00
CA HIS A 66 -0.06 13.16 3.57
C HIS A 66 -0.16 11.97 4.53
N ARG A 67 -0.01 12.20 5.84
CA ARG A 67 -0.18 11.15 6.85
C ARG A 67 -1.59 10.56 6.86
N GLN A 68 -2.62 11.40 6.75
CA GLN A 68 -4.01 10.93 6.69
C GLN A 68 -4.30 10.09 5.45
N TRP A 69 -3.71 10.44 4.30
CA TRP A 69 -3.79 9.64 3.08
C TRP A 69 -3.19 8.24 3.29
N ILE A 70 -1.97 8.17 3.82
CA ILE A 70 -1.30 6.90 4.11
C ILE A 70 -2.13 6.07 5.08
N ASP A 71 -2.61 6.66 6.17
CA ASP A 71 -3.43 5.98 7.17
C ASP A 71 -4.73 5.43 6.59
N TRP A 72 -5.37 6.20 5.72
CA TRP A 72 -6.59 5.77 5.09
C TRP A 72 -6.34 4.57 4.17
N VAL A 73 -5.30 4.59 3.34
CA VAL A 73 -4.94 3.49 2.44
C VAL A 73 -4.58 2.22 3.22
N LEU A 74 -3.70 2.34 4.23
CA LEU A 74 -3.26 1.20 5.04
C LEU A 74 -4.44 0.52 5.73
N ARG A 75 -5.36 1.30 6.31
CA ARG A 75 -6.46 0.76 7.12
C ARG A 75 -7.66 0.31 6.27
N ASN A 76 -8.02 1.05 5.22
CA ASN A 76 -9.28 0.85 4.51
C ASN A 76 -9.14 0.12 3.18
N THR A 77 -7.98 0.23 2.52
CA THR A 77 -7.74 -0.39 1.20
C THR A 77 -6.90 -1.65 1.32
N LEU A 78 -5.88 -1.63 2.18
CA LEU A 78 -4.99 -2.78 2.41
C LEU A 78 -5.42 -3.64 3.60
N ASP A 79 -6.44 -3.21 4.35
CA ASP A 79 -7.01 -3.91 5.50
C ASP A 79 -5.97 -4.27 6.58
N LEU A 80 -4.97 -3.39 6.77
CA LEU A 80 -3.88 -3.60 7.73
C LEU A 80 -4.19 -3.04 9.12
N GLY A 81 -5.41 -2.51 9.35
CA GLY A 81 -5.74 -1.77 10.56
C GLY A 81 -5.56 -2.55 11.86
N GLU A 82 -5.79 -3.86 11.85
CA GLU A 82 -5.65 -4.73 13.04
C GLU A 82 -4.19 -5.06 13.37
N VAL A 83 -3.30 -4.98 12.39
CA VAL A 83 -1.88 -5.34 12.52
C VAL A 83 -0.95 -4.12 12.46
N LEU A 84 -1.52 -2.92 12.36
CA LEU A 84 -0.80 -1.66 12.29
C LEU A 84 -0.54 -1.11 13.69
N ALA A 85 0.74 -1.03 14.08
CA ALA A 85 1.19 -0.42 15.32
C ALA A 85 1.70 1.01 15.08
N GLU A 86 1.34 1.93 15.97
CA GLU A 86 1.65 3.36 15.86
C GLU A 86 2.01 3.94 17.23
N GLY A 87 2.80 5.03 17.23
CA GLY A 87 3.13 5.74 18.47
C GLY A 87 3.80 4.84 19.52
N GLN A 88 3.17 4.69 20.68
CA GLN A 88 3.71 3.90 21.79
C GLN A 88 3.64 2.38 21.58
N ASP A 89 2.83 1.92 20.63
CA ASP A 89 2.72 0.49 20.31
C ASP A 89 3.88 -0.01 19.44
N ILE A 90 4.70 0.91 18.91
CA ILE A 90 5.90 0.57 18.13
C ILE A 90 7.01 0.12 19.07
N PRO A 91 7.58 -1.09 18.88
CA PRO A 91 8.75 -1.51 19.65
C PRO A 91 9.93 -0.56 19.45
N GLN A 92 10.43 0.02 20.55
CA GLN A 92 11.55 0.98 20.53
C GLN A 92 12.87 0.39 19.99
N THR A 93 12.95 -0.94 19.88
CA THR A 93 14.08 -1.66 19.28
C THR A 93 14.14 -1.52 17.76
N LEU A 94 13.05 -1.11 17.10
CA LEU A 94 13.00 -0.98 15.65
C LEU A 94 13.58 0.37 15.21
N LYS A 95 14.75 0.31 14.58
CA LYS A 95 15.44 1.46 14.00
C LYS A 95 16.34 0.99 12.86
N ALA A 96 16.63 1.90 11.94
CA ALA A 96 17.65 1.71 10.92
C ALA A 96 18.74 2.77 11.13
N ASP A 97 19.95 2.34 11.44
CA ASP A 97 21.10 3.24 11.53
C ASP A 97 21.70 3.38 10.11
N LEU A 98 21.84 4.61 9.61
CA LEU A 98 22.46 4.95 8.32
C LEU A 98 23.75 5.75 8.59
N PRO A 99 24.88 5.06 8.85
CA PRO A 99 26.13 5.69 9.27
C PRO A 99 26.68 6.69 8.24
N GLU A 100 26.47 6.42 6.95
CA GLU A 100 26.87 7.30 5.84
C GLU A 100 26.21 8.69 5.89
N HIS A 101 25.05 8.80 6.54
CA HIS A 101 24.33 10.06 6.72
C HIS A 101 24.40 10.56 8.17
N GLY A 102 24.98 9.78 9.09
CA GLY A 102 24.99 10.09 10.52
C GLY A 102 23.58 10.12 11.14
N GLU A 103 22.64 9.39 10.53
CA GLU A 103 21.22 9.40 10.90
C GLU A 103 20.76 8.04 11.42
N THR A 104 19.83 8.07 12.38
CA THR A 104 19.08 6.90 12.82
C THR A 104 17.61 7.13 12.50
N LEU A 105 17.07 6.36 11.56
CA LEU A 105 15.67 6.40 11.20
C LEU A 105 14.86 5.53 12.15
N ARG A 106 13.71 6.05 12.57
CA ARG A 106 12.70 5.33 13.34
C ARG A 106 11.40 5.29 12.54
N PRO A 107 10.69 4.16 12.54
CA PRO A 107 9.40 4.08 11.86
C PRO A 107 8.34 4.88 12.62
N ASP A 108 7.46 5.53 11.85
CA ASP A 108 6.24 6.16 12.37
C ASP A 108 5.09 5.16 12.49
N LYS A 109 5.13 4.07 11.71
CA LYS A 109 4.16 2.97 11.72
C LYS A 109 4.84 1.63 11.43
N VAL A 110 4.30 0.55 11.99
CA VAL A 110 4.83 -0.81 11.79
C VAL A 110 3.69 -1.78 11.50
N VAL A 111 3.84 -2.59 10.45
CA VAL A 111 2.95 -3.73 10.20
C VAL A 111 3.53 -4.95 10.91
N LEU A 112 2.77 -5.50 11.85
CA LEU A 112 3.14 -6.69 12.63
C LEU A 112 2.57 -7.96 11.98
N GLU A 113 3.11 -9.12 12.35
CA GLU A 113 2.44 -10.39 12.06
C GLU A 113 1.07 -10.48 12.78
N PRO A 114 0.06 -11.12 12.15
CA PRO A 114 -1.18 -11.48 12.85
C PRO A 114 -0.88 -12.32 14.10
N GLY A 115 -1.39 -11.90 15.26
CA GLY A 115 -1.04 -12.51 16.56
C GLY A 115 0.12 -11.83 17.30
N GLY A 116 0.77 -10.84 16.68
CA GLY A 116 1.76 -9.96 17.29
C GLY A 116 3.19 -10.49 17.29
N GLY A 117 4.13 -9.58 17.57
CA GLY A 117 5.50 -9.91 17.97
C GLY A 117 6.60 -9.67 16.94
N ARG A 118 6.34 -9.90 15.64
CA ARG A 118 7.36 -9.68 14.59
C ARG A 118 6.96 -8.59 13.62
N ALA A 119 7.81 -7.57 13.48
CA ALA A 119 7.67 -6.56 12.44
C ALA A 119 7.91 -7.15 11.05
N ARG A 120 7.01 -6.84 10.12
CA ARG A 120 7.07 -7.23 8.70
C ARG A 120 7.42 -6.06 7.80
N VAL A 121 6.85 -4.89 8.08
CA VAL A 121 7.05 -3.66 7.31
C VAL A 121 7.28 -2.52 8.28
N LEU A 122 8.28 -1.70 7.97
CA LEU A 122 8.57 -0.45 8.68
C LEU A 122 8.19 0.70 7.74
N ILE A 123 7.40 1.66 8.23
CA ILE A 123 6.91 2.78 7.45
C ILE A 123 7.36 4.07 8.14
N GLN A 124 7.95 4.96 7.35
CA GLN A 124 8.31 6.33 7.76
C GLN A 124 7.51 7.29 6.90
N THR A 125 6.88 8.29 7.50
CA THR A 125 5.91 9.21 6.86
C THR A 125 6.17 10.66 7.18
#